data_AF-A0A6G9SU89-F1
#
_entry.id   AF-A0A6G9SU89-F1
#
_cell.length_a   1.000
_cell.length_b   1.000
_cell.length_c   1.000
_cell.angle_alpha   90.00
_cell.angle_beta   90.00
_cell.angle_gamma   90.00
#
_symmetry.space_group_name_H-M   'P 1'
#
loop_
_entity.id
_entity.type
_entity.pdbx_description
1 polymer ?
#
loop_
_entity_poly.entity_id
_entity_poly.type
_entity_poly.pdbx_seq_one_letter_code
_entity_poly.pdbx_strand_id
1 'polypeptide(L)'
;MSGKGFGQSQPTKIDNLVESAVRYCQKRNPEALDKIFDNLPVKLNKQVLDGTVAALQKDIDSLSWLCGYFASEINSTSDNDKPYHPITLLSKLLMKSGMQPFVDFIPNIGCRISILNTDKFAALPPRVQAAVKAGFEAVETSGEEAQRINEALLQEFEV
;
A
#
# COMPACT_ATOMS: atom_id res chain seq x y z
N MET A 1 31.99 0.42 -20.56
CA MET A 1 31.36 -0.81 -21.08
C MET A 1 31.50 -1.88 -20.00
N SER A 2 30.43 -2.16 -19.25
CA SER A 2 30.44 -3.22 -18.22
C SER A 2 29.82 -4.49 -18.81
N GLY A 3 30.59 -5.56 -18.83
CA GLY A 3 30.21 -6.85 -19.38
C GLY A 3 29.03 -7.46 -18.63
N LYS A 4 27.97 -7.80 -19.37
CA LYS A 4 26.93 -8.72 -18.90
C LYS A 4 27.52 -10.13 -18.88
N GLY A 5 27.58 -10.73 -17.70
CA GLY A 5 27.98 -12.12 -17.52
C GLY A 5 27.05 -13.06 -18.27
N PHE A 6 27.62 -13.96 -19.06
CA PHE A 6 26.93 -15.10 -19.65
C PHE A 6 26.32 -15.96 -18.52
N GLY A 7 24.98 -15.98 -18.41
CA GLY A 7 24.26 -16.85 -17.48
C GLY A 7 23.08 -16.23 -16.74
N GLN A 8 22.89 -14.91 -16.77
CA GLN A 8 21.68 -14.30 -16.20
C GLN A 8 20.52 -14.38 -17.18
N SER A 9 19.45 -15.07 -16.79
CA SER A 9 18.15 -15.04 -17.46
C SER A 9 17.77 -13.60 -17.76
N GLN A 10 17.34 -13.30 -18.98
CA GLN A 10 16.89 -11.94 -19.28
C GLN A 10 15.70 -11.58 -18.38
N PRO A 11 15.66 -10.36 -17.82
CA PRO A 11 14.53 -9.91 -17.02
C PRO A 11 13.24 -10.11 -17.78
N THR A 12 12.27 -10.77 -17.15
CA THR A 12 10.94 -10.93 -17.71
C THR A 12 10.24 -9.57 -17.78
N LYS A 13 9.11 -9.50 -18.51
CA LYS A 13 8.26 -8.30 -18.51
C LYS A 13 7.83 -7.91 -17.09
N ILE A 14 7.58 -8.89 -16.21
CA ILE A 14 7.19 -8.66 -14.82
C ILE A 14 8.37 -8.10 -14.02
N ASP A 15 9.58 -8.64 -14.20
CA ASP A 15 10.77 -8.12 -13.50
C ASP A 15 11.02 -6.64 -13.82
N ASN A 16 10.85 -6.24 -15.09
CA ASN A 16 10.97 -4.84 -15.49
C ASN A 16 9.87 -3.95 -14.88
N LEU A 17 8.64 -4.46 -14.77
CA LEU A 17 7.53 -3.74 -14.13
C LEU A 17 7.76 -3.60 -12.63
N VAL A 18 8.25 -4.65 -11.96
CA VAL A 18 8.63 -4.61 -10.54
C VAL A 18 9.75 -3.59 -10.33
N GLU A 19 10.82 -3.61 -11.13
CA GLU A 19 11.91 -2.63 -11.02
C GLU A 19 11.40 -1.20 -11.21
N SER A 20 10.48 -1.00 -12.16
CA SER A 20 9.86 0.30 -12.42
C SER A 20 9.01 0.76 -11.24
N ALA A 21 8.13 -0.10 -10.73
CA ALA A 21 7.28 0.19 -9.57
C ALA A 21 8.11 0.52 -8.33
N VAL A 22 9.16 -0.26 -8.04
CA VAL A 22 10.13 0.02 -6.97
C VAL A 22 10.74 1.41 -7.12
N ARG A 23 11.22 1.73 -8.33
CA ARG A 23 11.83 3.04 -8.62
C ARG A 23 10.83 4.18 -8.46
N TYR A 24 9.56 3.98 -8.84
CA TYR A 24 8.52 4.99 -8.71
C TYR A 24 8.08 5.20 -7.26
N CYS A 25 8.05 4.15 -6.44
CA CYS A 25 7.86 4.27 -5.00
C CYS A 25 8.99 5.10 -4.36
N GLN A 26 10.25 4.79 -4.69
CA GLN A 26 11.42 5.51 -4.17
C GLN A 26 11.45 6.98 -4.60
N LYS A 27 10.93 7.28 -5.80
CA LYS A 27 10.81 8.64 -6.31
C LYS A 27 9.52 9.35 -5.90
N ARG A 28 8.62 8.68 -5.17
CA ARG A 28 7.31 9.18 -4.78
C ARG A 28 6.52 9.72 -5.97
N ASN A 29 6.40 8.91 -7.03
CA ASN A 29 5.78 9.30 -8.29
C ASN A 29 4.49 8.48 -8.53
N PRO A 30 3.32 8.96 -8.03
CA PRO A 30 2.06 8.24 -8.13
C PRO A 30 1.58 8.14 -9.58
N GLU A 31 1.77 9.17 -10.41
CA GLU A 31 1.32 9.17 -11.80
C GLU A 31 2.05 8.12 -12.66
N ALA A 32 3.28 7.77 -12.29
CA ALA A 32 4.02 6.69 -12.92
C ALA A 32 3.58 5.30 -12.41
N LEU A 33 3.08 5.20 -11.17
CA LEU A 33 2.45 4.00 -10.65
C LEU A 33 1.09 3.74 -11.28
N ASP A 34 0.28 4.77 -11.52
CA ASP A 34 -1.02 4.67 -12.21
C ASP A 34 -0.85 4.02 -13.59
N LYS A 35 0.20 4.41 -14.32
CA LYS A 35 0.54 3.80 -15.62
C LYS A 35 0.80 2.30 -15.54
N ILE A 36 1.23 1.79 -14.39
CA ILE A 36 1.41 0.37 -14.13
C ILE A 36 0.09 -0.24 -13.63
N PHE A 37 -0.44 0.25 -12.52
CA PHE A 37 -1.50 -0.42 -11.78
C PHE A 37 -2.90 -0.22 -12.39
N ASP A 38 -3.15 0.83 -13.16
CA ASP A 38 -4.47 1.04 -13.79
C ASP A 38 -4.63 0.27 -15.11
N ASN A 39 -3.52 -0.08 -15.76
CA ASN A 39 -3.53 -0.63 -17.12
C ASN A 39 -3.30 -2.15 -17.18
N LEU A 40 -2.95 -2.77 -16.06
CA LEU A 40 -2.62 -4.19 -16.02
C LEU A 40 -3.83 -5.05 -15.61
N PRO A 41 -4.02 -6.22 -16.23
CA PRO A 41 -4.96 -7.22 -15.75
C PRO A 41 -4.69 -7.59 -14.29
N VAL A 42 -5.76 -7.83 -13.51
CA VAL A 42 -5.70 -8.12 -12.05
C VAL A 42 -4.63 -9.13 -11.67
N LYS A 43 -4.49 -10.24 -12.42
CA LYS A 43 -3.51 -11.28 -12.14
C LYS A 43 -2.06 -10.79 -12.28
N LEU A 44 -1.78 -9.95 -13.28
CA LEU A 44 -0.45 -9.37 -13.50
C LEU A 44 -0.17 -8.27 -12.48
N ASN A 45 -1.17 -7.46 -12.15
CA ASN A 45 -1.08 -6.48 -11.06
C ASN A 45 -0.68 -7.11 -9.74
N LYS A 46 -1.30 -8.23 -9.38
CA LYS A 46 -0.94 -8.96 -8.16
C LYS A 46 0.52 -9.42 -8.18
N GLN A 47 1.00 -9.97 -9.30
CA GLN A 47 2.40 -10.39 -9.42
C GLN A 47 3.39 -9.21 -9.31
N VAL A 48 3.06 -8.07 -9.93
CA VAL A 48 3.89 -6.86 -9.84
C VAL A 48 3.87 -6.30 -8.42
N LEU A 49 2.71 -6.27 -7.76
CA LEU A 49 2.59 -5.83 -6.37
C LEU A 49 3.39 -6.72 -5.43
N ASP A 50 3.20 -8.05 -5.49
CA ASP A 50 3.93 -9.01 -4.66
C ASP A 50 5.44 -8.87 -4.85
N GLY A 51 5.90 -8.73 -6.10
CA GLY A 51 7.31 -8.49 -6.42
C GLY A 51 7.82 -7.15 -5.89
N THR A 52 7.02 -6.09 -5.99
CA THR A 52 7.38 -4.74 -5.50
C THR A 52 7.49 -4.73 -3.97
N VAL A 53 6.54 -5.36 -3.27
CA VAL A 53 6.55 -5.51 -1.80
C VAL A 53 7.78 -6.29 -1.36
N ALA A 54 8.09 -7.40 -2.04
CA ALA A 54 9.29 -8.19 -1.74
C ALA A 54 10.58 -7.39 -1.95
N ALA A 55 10.68 -6.63 -3.05
CA ALA A 55 11.85 -5.81 -3.35
C ALA A 55 12.03 -4.63 -2.38
N LEU A 56 10.93 -4.05 -1.88
CA LEU A 56 10.93 -2.95 -0.92
C LEU A 56 10.93 -3.39 0.55
N GLN A 57 11.01 -4.69 0.86
CA GLN A 57 10.89 -5.20 2.24
C GLN A 57 11.84 -4.52 3.23
N LYS A 58 13.03 -4.11 2.78
CA LYS A 58 14.04 -3.39 3.59
C LYS A 58 13.90 -1.86 3.53
N ASP A 59 13.14 -1.35 2.56
CA ASP A 59 12.85 0.08 2.38
C ASP A 59 11.43 0.39 2.89
N ILE A 60 11.31 0.41 4.21
CA ILE A 60 10.04 0.64 4.91
C ILE A 60 9.44 2.01 4.52
N ASP A 61 10.26 3.01 4.18
CA ASP A 61 9.76 4.33 3.80
C ASP A 61 8.97 4.26 2.50
N SER A 62 9.60 3.75 1.44
CA SER A 62 8.95 3.55 0.14
C SER A 62 7.77 2.59 0.21
N LEU A 63 7.89 1.51 1.00
CA LEU A 63 6.80 0.55 1.17
C LEU A 63 5.60 1.15 1.92
N SER A 64 5.85 2.01 2.90
CA SER A 64 4.78 2.70 3.64
C SER A 64 4.08 3.75 2.77
N TRP A 65 4.86 4.44 1.93
CA TRP A 65 4.33 5.39 0.95
C TRP A 65 3.45 4.68 -0.10
N LEU A 66 3.87 3.49 -0.57
CA LEU A 66 3.05 2.65 -1.45
C LEU A 66 1.71 2.26 -0.81
N CYS A 67 1.67 2.06 0.51
CA CYS A 67 0.41 1.81 1.21
C CYS A 67 -0.52 3.04 1.19
N GLY A 68 0.03 4.25 1.35
CA GLY A 68 -0.74 5.49 1.20
C GLY A 68 -1.30 5.66 -0.22
N TYR A 69 -0.52 5.31 -1.23
CA TYR A 69 -0.96 5.29 -2.63
C TYR A 69 -2.17 4.37 -2.84
N PHE A 70 -2.10 3.11 -2.40
CA PHE A 70 -3.23 2.17 -2.54
C PHE A 70 -4.46 2.54 -1.70
N ALA A 71 -4.30 3.29 -0.61
CA ALA A 71 -5.41 3.83 0.16
C ALA A 71 -6.00 5.14 -0.41
N SER A 72 -5.50 5.59 -1.57
CA SER A 72 -5.89 6.84 -2.25
C SER A 72 -5.57 8.10 -1.44
N GLU A 73 -4.62 8.03 -0.50
CA GLU A 73 -4.10 9.21 0.19
C GLU A 73 -3.17 10.05 -0.69
N ILE A 74 -2.70 9.45 -1.78
CA ILE A 74 -1.68 10.00 -2.66
C ILE A 74 -2.22 9.90 -4.08
N ASN A 75 -2.87 10.98 -4.53
CA ASN A 75 -3.49 11.03 -5.84
C ASN A 75 -2.63 11.77 -6.87
N SER A 76 -1.67 12.59 -6.41
CA SER A 76 -0.81 13.40 -7.27
C SER A 76 0.53 13.69 -6.62
N THR A 77 1.51 14.14 -7.42
CA THR A 77 2.82 14.58 -6.93
C THR A 77 2.70 15.65 -5.84
N SER A 78 1.75 16.59 -5.96
CA SER A 78 1.55 17.64 -4.94
C SER A 78 1.00 17.11 -3.62
N ASP A 79 0.25 16.01 -3.64
CA ASP A 79 -0.24 15.41 -2.41
C ASP A 79 0.90 14.81 -1.59
N ASN A 80 1.98 14.33 -2.23
CA ASN A 80 3.14 13.73 -1.56
C ASN A 80 3.91 14.67 -0.64
N ASP A 81 3.80 15.98 -0.86
CA ASP A 81 4.47 17.00 -0.07
C ASP A 81 3.66 17.38 1.18
N LYS A 82 2.43 16.84 1.33
CA LYS A 82 1.61 17.12 2.49
C LYS A 82 2.24 16.51 3.74
N PRO A 83 2.29 17.25 4.86
CA PRO A 83 2.94 16.78 6.08
C PRO A 83 2.19 15.64 6.77
N TYR A 84 0.96 15.31 6.34
CA TYR A 84 0.10 14.35 7.01
C TYR A 84 -0.50 13.32 6.04
N HIS A 85 0.00 12.10 6.11
CA HIS A 85 -0.51 10.90 5.41
C HIS A 85 -0.74 9.77 6.44
N PRO A 86 -1.91 9.71 7.08
CA PRO A 86 -2.15 8.79 8.17
C PRO A 86 -1.94 7.33 7.77
N ILE A 87 -2.37 6.87 6.60
CA ILE A 87 -2.15 5.48 6.17
C ILE A 87 -0.69 5.19 5.92
N THR A 88 0.05 6.13 5.34
CA THR A 88 1.52 6.00 5.22
C THR A 88 2.17 5.84 6.61
N LEU A 89 1.82 6.70 7.58
CA LEU A 89 2.39 6.67 8.93
C LEU A 89 2.00 5.42 9.72
N LEU A 90 0.73 5.02 9.65
CA LEU A 90 0.21 3.83 10.34
C LEU A 90 0.81 2.56 9.74
N SER A 91 0.91 2.47 8.41
CA SER A 91 1.57 1.34 7.73
C SER A 91 3.04 1.24 8.14
N LYS A 92 3.74 2.38 8.21
CA LYS A 92 5.13 2.45 8.70
C LYS A 92 5.25 1.95 10.14
N LEU A 93 4.32 2.32 11.01
CA LEU A 93 4.28 1.88 12.40
C LEU A 93 4.07 0.36 12.51
N LEU A 94 3.10 -0.18 11.77
CA LEU A 94 2.81 -1.61 11.70
C LEU A 94 4.02 -2.41 11.21
N MET A 95 4.66 -1.95 10.14
CA MET A 95 5.86 -2.59 9.58
C MET A 95 7.04 -2.60 10.54
N LYS A 96 7.31 -1.47 11.22
CA LYS A 96 8.34 -1.41 12.27
C LYS A 96 8.02 -2.33 13.45
N SER A 97 6.75 -2.66 13.64
CA SER A 97 6.29 -3.59 14.67
C SER A 97 6.24 -5.05 14.19
N GLY A 98 6.76 -5.33 13.00
CA GLY A 98 6.91 -6.68 12.46
C GLY A 98 5.73 -7.17 11.62
N MET A 99 4.74 -6.32 11.33
CA MET A 99 3.62 -6.67 10.43
C MET A 99 4.03 -6.50 8.96
N GLN A 100 3.54 -7.36 8.09
CA GLN A 100 3.79 -7.29 6.65
C GLN A 100 2.58 -6.70 5.91
N PRO A 101 2.76 -5.70 5.03
CA PRO A 101 1.68 -5.17 4.22
C PRO A 101 1.20 -6.21 3.21
N PHE A 102 -0.09 -6.17 2.89
CA PHE A 102 -0.81 -7.10 2.01
C PHE A 102 -0.84 -8.56 2.51
N VAL A 103 -0.35 -8.84 3.71
CA VAL A 103 -0.36 -10.16 4.36
C VAL A 103 -0.98 -10.08 5.75
N ASP A 104 -0.41 -9.26 6.63
CA ASP A 104 -0.90 -9.06 7.99
C ASP A 104 -1.88 -7.89 8.10
N PHE A 105 -1.80 -6.94 7.18
CA PHE A 105 -2.74 -5.83 7.03
C PHE A 105 -2.81 -5.39 5.56
N ILE A 106 -3.88 -4.74 5.15
CA ILE A 106 -4.03 -4.18 3.80
C ILE A 106 -4.49 -2.71 3.89
N PRO A 107 -3.81 -1.76 3.22
CA PRO A 107 -4.37 -0.43 3.00
C PRO A 107 -5.61 -0.55 2.11
N ASN A 108 -6.67 0.14 2.48
CA ASN A 108 -7.98 0.06 1.85
C ASN A 108 -8.42 1.44 1.39
N ILE A 109 -9.23 1.47 0.34
CA ILE A 109 -9.81 2.70 -0.20
C ILE A 109 -10.55 3.49 0.89
N GLY A 110 -10.55 4.82 0.74
CA GLY A 110 -11.15 5.72 1.71
C GLY A 110 -10.31 5.91 2.99
N CYS A 111 -8.98 5.85 2.86
CA CYS A 111 -8.04 6.11 3.96
C CYS A 111 -8.22 5.13 5.14
N ARG A 112 -8.32 3.82 4.85
CA ARG A 112 -8.48 2.77 5.87
C ARG A 112 -7.32 1.76 5.79
N ILE A 113 -7.10 1.02 6.87
CA ILE A 113 -6.24 -0.18 6.90
C ILE A 113 -7.10 -1.30 7.52
N SER A 114 -7.10 -2.46 6.90
CA SER A 114 -7.74 -3.65 7.46
C SER A 114 -6.68 -4.59 8.02
N ILE A 115 -6.82 -4.99 9.29
CA ILE A 115 -5.93 -5.98 9.91
C ILE A 115 -6.41 -7.38 9.49
N LEU A 116 -5.53 -8.11 8.81
CA LEU A 116 -5.80 -9.47 8.32
C LEU A 116 -5.31 -10.53 9.31
N ASN A 117 -4.17 -10.27 9.97
CA ASN A 117 -3.61 -11.15 10.98
C ASN A 117 -3.86 -10.58 12.38
N THR A 118 -5.06 -10.87 12.90
CA THR A 118 -5.52 -10.37 14.20
C THR A 118 -4.66 -10.85 15.37
N ASP A 119 -4.15 -12.08 15.30
CA ASP A 119 -3.34 -12.66 16.37
C ASP A 119 -1.99 -11.97 16.48
N LYS A 120 -1.33 -11.74 15.33
CA LYS A 120 -0.08 -10.98 15.28
C LYS A 120 -0.28 -9.53 15.70
N PHE A 121 -1.39 -8.92 15.34
CA PHE A 121 -1.75 -7.57 15.79
C PHE A 121 -1.99 -7.51 17.31
N ALA A 122 -2.69 -8.49 17.89
CA ALA A 122 -2.95 -8.58 19.32
C ALA A 122 -1.67 -8.80 20.15
N ALA A 123 -0.64 -9.41 19.55
CA ALA A 123 0.68 -9.57 20.15
C ALA A 123 1.55 -8.30 20.12
N LEU A 124 1.16 -7.25 19.38
CA LEU A 124 1.91 -5.99 19.32
C LEU A 124 1.84 -5.22 20.65
N PRO A 125 2.78 -4.31 20.93
CA PRO A 125 2.73 -3.48 22.13
C PRO A 125 1.40 -2.70 22.23
N PRO A 126 0.79 -2.56 23.43
CA PRO A 126 -0.49 -1.89 23.60
C PRO A 126 -0.52 -0.46 23.02
N ARG A 127 0.60 0.25 23.09
CA ARG A 127 0.76 1.59 22.50
C ARG A 127 0.63 1.58 20.97
N VAL A 128 1.14 0.54 20.30
CA VAL A 128 1.02 0.38 18.84
C VAL A 128 -0.42 0.06 18.47
N GLN A 129 -1.04 -0.86 19.20
CA GLN A 129 -2.46 -1.20 18.99
C GLN A 129 -3.36 0.02 19.16
N ALA A 130 -3.15 0.81 20.23
CA ALA A 130 -3.91 2.02 20.50
C ALA A 130 -3.71 3.10 19.42
N ALA A 131 -2.48 3.32 18.95
CA ALA A 131 -2.20 4.27 17.89
C ALA A 131 -2.88 3.89 16.56
N VAL A 132 -2.89 2.59 16.24
CA VAL A 132 -3.52 2.06 15.04
C VAL A 132 -5.05 2.13 15.15
N LYS A 133 -5.62 1.75 16.31
CA LYS A 133 -7.06 1.89 16.59
C LYS A 133 -7.53 3.35 16.58
N ALA A 134 -6.77 4.27 17.17
CA ALA A 134 -7.07 5.71 17.12
C ALA A 134 -7.01 6.25 15.68
N GLY A 135 -6.10 5.72 14.86
CA GLY A 135 -6.04 6.01 13.43
C GLY A 135 -7.24 5.47 12.64
N PHE A 136 -7.90 4.41 13.12
CA PHE A 136 -9.14 3.87 12.58
C PHE A 136 -10.40 4.56 13.11
N GLU A 137 -10.38 4.97 14.37
CA GLU A 137 -11.49 5.67 15.05
C GLU A 137 -11.53 7.17 14.73
N ALA A 138 -10.51 7.76 14.10
CA ALA A 138 -10.58 9.13 13.56
C ALA A 138 -11.35 9.25 12.23
N VAL A 139 -11.94 8.15 11.76
CA VAL A 139 -13.12 8.16 10.89
C VAL A 139 -14.30 7.62 11.71
N GLU A 140 -14.59 8.23 12.85
CA GLU A 140 -15.98 8.40 13.30
C GLU A 140 -16.67 9.37 12.32
N THR A 141 -16.83 8.95 11.05
CA THR A 141 -18.12 9.22 10.43
C THR A 141 -19.09 8.37 11.24
N SER A 142 -20.05 9.03 11.89
CA SER A 142 -21.10 8.40 12.71
C SER A 142 -21.60 7.10 12.07
N GLY A 143 -22.05 6.12 12.86
CA GLY A 143 -22.46 4.80 12.33
C GLY A 143 -23.35 4.85 11.07
N GLU A 144 -24.18 5.89 10.93
CA GLU A 144 -25.03 6.16 9.75
C GLU A 144 -24.27 6.56 8.47
N GLU A 145 -23.11 7.17 8.59
CA GLU A 145 -22.30 7.68 7.49
C GLU A 145 -21.29 6.64 7.00
N ALA A 146 -20.79 5.78 7.90
CA ALA A 146 -20.12 4.54 7.52
C ALA A 146 -21.07 3.58 6.77
N GLN A 147 -22.33 3.50 7.19
CA GLN A 147 -23.37 2.70 6.54
C GLN A 147 -23.73 3.28 5.16
N ARG A 148 -23.86 4.61 5.03
CA ARG A 148 -24.04 5.29 3.74
C ARG A 148 -22.87 5.07 2.77
N ILE A 149 -21.63 5.10 3.25
CA ILE A 149 -20.45 4.83 2.40
C ILE A 149 -20.43 3.36 1.95
N ASN A 150 -20.79 2.44 2.84
CA ASN A 150 -20.84 1.01 2.52
C ASN A 150 -21.98 0.70 1.52
N GLU A 151 -23.14 1.33 1.68
CA GLU A 151 -24.28 1.23 0.75
C GLU A 151 -23.97 1.87 -0.60
N ALA A 152 -23.30 3.03 -0.63
CA ALA A 152 -22.87 3.67 -1.87
C ALA A 152 -21.83 2.84 -2.64
N LEU A 153 -20.89 2.19 -1.92
CA LEU A 153 -19.94 1.26 -2.53
C LEU A 153 -20.63 0.01 -3.09
N LEU A 154 -21.61 -0.56 -2.38
CA LEU A 154 -22.36 -1.72 -2.86
C LEU A 154 -23.21 -1.40 -4.10
N GLN A 155 -23.77 -0.19 -4.21
CA GLN A 155 -24.52 0.24 -5.39
C GLN A 155 -23.65 0.39 -6.65
N GLU A 156 -22.38 0.80 -6.51
CA GLU A 156 -21.44 0.89 -7.63
C GLU A 156 -20.99 -0.50 -8.15
N PHE A 157 -21.16 -1.57 -7.37
CA PHE A 157 -20.86 -2.95 -7.79
C PHE A 157 -22.04 -3.71 -8.41
N GLU A 158 -23.24 -3.13 -8.44
CA GLU A 158 -24.45 -3.72 -9.03
C GLU A 158 -24.75 -3.25 -10.47
N VAL A 159 -23.80 -2.57 -11.12
CA VAL A 159 -23.87 -2.16 -12.55
C VAL A 159 -22.92 -2.96 -13.43
#